data_AF-A0A444YRZ8-F1
#
_entry.id   AF-A0A444YRZ8-F1
#
_cell.length_a   1.000
_cell.length_b   1.000
_cell.length_c   1.000
_cell.angle_alpha   90.00
_cell.angle_beta   90.00
_cell.angle_gamma   90.00
#
_symmetry.space_group_name_H-M   'P 1'
#
loop_
_entity.id
_entity.type
_entity.pdbx_description
1 polymer ?
#
loop_
_entity_poly.entity_id
_entity_poly.type
_entity_poly.pdbx_seq_one_letter_code
_entity_poly.pdbx_strand_id
1 'polypeptide(L)'
;MIQFFCTLGDYDLKVMRQEYYINRQKTFINHLITLLARHQLLKIACQLEKKNMLGAYSLLKVIELELQAYVSATEGRVCRCLALIQAASDVQEQGGVHDSDNFLHAIRDLLKVYSNTQAALSTYVSAPGIVQQISALNSELMTLQSDLENSLPEDRNRCINELCTLIQSLQQLLFASSTTAQPILTPRPLMKELDEMEKMNGKLSAAVEEVTLEHVKKNEIVKHHSQESGLQRRVFVDFFCHPERLKSQVRELNATIRALQIT
;
A
#
# COMPACT_ATOMS: atom_id res chain seq x y z
N MET A 1 -97.13 -70.28 14.90
CA MET A 1 -96.35 -69.33 15.73
C MET A 1 -95.02 -68.94 15.08
N ILE A 2 -94.33 -69.85 14.36
CA ILE A 2 -93.04 -69.57 13.69
C ILE A 2 -93.18 -68.61 12.48
N GLN A 3 -94.25 -68.73 11.68
CA GLN A 3 -94.48 -67.86 10.52
C GLN A 3 -94.72 -66.38 10.86
N PHE A 4 -95.27 -66.07 12.05
CA PHE A 4 -95.52 -64.69 12.48
C PHE A 4 -94.25 -63.98 12.95
N PHE A 5 -93.29 -64.71 13.51
CA PHE A 5 -92.01 -64.14 13.92
C PHE A 5 -91.09 -63.85 12.72
N CYS A 6 -91.11 -64.70 11.68
CA CYS A 6 -90.36 -64.42 10.45
C CYS A 6 -90.93 -63.19 9.71
N THR A 7 -92.25 -63.02 9.63
CA THR A 7 -92.86 -61.88 8.94
C THR A 7 -92.71 -60.55 9.70
N LEU A 8 -92.67 -60.58 11.04
CA LEU A 8 -92.39 -59.40 11.85
C LEU A 8 -90.92 -58.94 11.72
N GLY A 9 -89.98 -59.89 11.80
CA GLY A 9 -88.55 -59.60 11.61
C GLY A 9 -88.21 -59.07 10.21
N ASP A 10 -88.88 -59.56 9.17
CA ASP A 10 -88.73 -59.05 7.79
C ASP A 10 -89.30 -57.64 7.60
N TYR A 11 -90.32 -57.26 8.37
CA TYR A 11 -90.88 -55.91 8.35
C TYR A 11 -89.95 -54.92 9.05
N ASP A 12 -89.45 -55.26 10.23
CA ASP A 12 -88.51 -54.42 10.98
C ASP A 12 -87.21 -54.22 10.21
N LEU A 13 -86.71 -55.25 9.52
CA LEU A 13 -85.53 -55.13 8.67
C LEU A 13 -85.75 -54.18 7.48
N LYS A 14 -86.96 -54.14 6.92
CA LYS A 14 -87.34 -53.18 5.86
C LYS A 14 -87.42 -51.76 6.40
N VAL A 15 -88.01 -51.56 7.57
CA VAL A 15 -88.10 -50.25 8.23
C VAL A 15 -86.72 -49.72 8.57
N MET A 16 -85.85 -50.53 9.19
CA MET A 16 -84.47 -50.14 9.51
C MET A 16 -83.66 -49.78 8.26
N ARG A 17 -83.85 -50.51 7.16
CA ARG A 17 -83.20 -50.20 5.88
C ARG A 17 -83.72 -48.88 5.30
N GLN A 18 -85.03 -48.62 5.38
CA GLN A 18 -85.62 -47.36 4.94
C GLN A 18 -85.13 -46.18 5.80
N GLU A 19 -85.11 -46.31 7.12
CA GLU A 19 -84.58 -45.29 8.02
C GLU A 19 -83.10 -45.00 7.75
N TYR A 20 -82.30 -46.05 7.50
CA TYR A 20 -80.90 -45.88 7.10
C TYR A 20 -80.77 -45.09 5.79
N TYR A 21 -81.57 -45.38 4.77
CA TYR A 21 -81.55 -44.64 3.51
C TYR A 21 -82.04 -43.20 3.67
N ILE A 22 -83.10 -42.97 4.45
CA ILE A 22 -83.63 -41.63 4.75
C ILE A 22 -82.58 -40.81 5.51
N ASN A 23 -81.90 -41.40 6.49
CA ASN A 23 -80.88 -40.70 7.26
C ASN A 23 -79.67 -40.35 6.37
N ARG A 24 -79.24 -41.26 5.49
CA ARG A 24 -78.17 -40.99 4.51
C ARG A 24 -78.56 -39.92 3.49
N GLN A 25 -79.83 -39.86 3.08
CA GLN A 25 -80.33 -38.79 2.21
C GLN A 25 -80.36 -37.45 2.95
N LYS A 26 -80.83 -37.42 4.21
CA LYS A 26 -80.83 -36.20 5.04
C LYS A 26 -79.43 -35.66 5.27
N THR A 27 -78.45 -36.52 5.56
CA THR A 27 -77.05 -36.08 5.73
C THR A 27 -76.50 -35.49 4.42
N PHE A 28 -76.76 -36.13 3.28
CA PHE A 28 -76.36 -35.62 1.97
C PHE A 28 -77.03 -34.28 1.63
N ILE A 29 -78.33 -34.13 1.87
CA ILE A 29 -79.07 -32.88 1.69
C ILE A 29 -78.48 -31.78 2.58
N ASN A 30 -78.18 -32.07 3.85
CA ASN A 30 -77.55 -31.09 4.74
C ASN A 30 -76.16 -30.66 4.26
N HIS A 31 -75.36 -31.58 3.71
CA HIS A 31 -74.07 -31.24 3.11
C HIS A 31 -74.24 -30.33 1.89
N LEU A 32 -75.23 -30.61 1.02
CA LEU A 32 -75.53 -29.76 -0.13
C LEU A 32 -76.02 -28.36 0.28
N ILE A 33 -76.90 -28.27 1.28
CA ILE A 33 -77.37 -26.99 1.82
C ILE A 33 -76.19 -26.19 2.39
N THR A 34 -75.30 -26.85 3.15
CA THR A 34 -74.11 -26.21 3.72
C THR A 34 -73.15 -25.73 2.64
N LEU A 35 -72.94 -26.54 1.59
CA LEU A 35 -72.10 -26.17 0.45
C LEU A 35 -72.69 -24.97 -0.32
N LEU A 36 -74.00 -24.97 -0.53
CA LEU A 36 -74.70 -23.87 -1.20
C LEU A 36 -74.64 -22.59 -0.38
N ALA A 37 -74.88 -22.66 0.94
CA ALA A 37 -74.77 -21.52 1.84
C ALA A 37 -73.34 -20.94 1.85
N ARG A 38 -72.31 -21.81 1.91
CA ARG A 38 -70.90 -21.39 1.81
C ARG A 38 -70.59 -20.71 0.49
N HIS A 39 -71.08 -21.25 -0.62
CA HIS A 39 -70.88 -20.66 -1.94
C HIS A 39 -71.56 -19.29 -2.06
N GLN A 40 -72.80 -19.15 -1.55
CA GLN A 40 -73.51 -17.87 -1.53
C GLN A 40 -72.79 -16.83 -0.66
N LEU A 41 -72.31 -17.22 0.52
CA LEU A 41 -71.54 -16.34 1.39
C LEU A 41 -70.25 -15.87 0.69
N LEU A 42 -69.51 -16.81 0.07
CA LEU A 42 -68.29 -16.47 -0.65
C LEU A 42 -68.56 -15.52 -1.82
N LYS A 43 -69.69 -15.70 -2.54
CA LYS A 43 -70.12 -14.81 -3.61
C LYS A 43 -70.42 -13.40 -3.09
N ILE A 44 -71.12 -13.28 -1.97
CA ILE A 44 -71.41 -11.98 -1.33
C ILE A 44 -70.11 -11.32 -0.86
N ALA A 45 -69.22 -12.06 -0.21
CA ALA A 45 -67.92 -11.56 0.24
C ALA A 45 -67.09 -11.01 -0.94
N CYS A 46 -67.00 -11.77 -2.04
CA CYS A 46 -66.30 -11.35 -3.25
C CYS A 46 -66.91 -10.06 -3.86
N GLN A 47 -68.24 -9.94 -3.90
CA GLN A 47 -68.90 -8.73 -4.38
C GLN A 47 -68.65 -7.52 -3.48
N LEU A 48 -68.67 -7.72 -2.16
CA LEU A 48 -68.39 -6.67 -1.18
C LEU A 48 -66.94 -6.19 -1.29
N GLU A 49 -65.99 -7.12 -1.39
CA GLU A 49 -64.57 -6.82 -1.57
C GLU A 49 -64.34 -6.05 -2.86
N LYS A 50 -64.94 -6.48 -3.98
CA LYS A 50 -64.89 -5.75 -5.25
C LYS A 50 -65.41 -4.32 -5.12
N LYS A 51 -66.53 -4.11 -4.44
CA LYS A 51 -67.09 -2.77 -4.20
C LYS A 51 -66.13 -1.92 -3.36
N ASN A 52 -65.53 -2.48 -2.31
CA ASN A 52 -64.59 -1.78 -1.45
C ASN A 52 -63.31 -1.39 -2.21
N MET A 53 -62.75 -2.31 -3.00
CA MET A 53 -61.58 -2.05 -3.84
C MET A 53 -61.85 -0.95 -4.88
N LEU A 54 -63.03 -0.93 -5.50
CA LEU A 54 -63.42 0.14 -6.42
C LEU A 54 -63.57 1.50 -5.71
N GLY A 55 -64.10 1.52 -4.49
CA GLY A 55 -64.18 2.74 -3.67
C GLY A 55 -62.80 3.26 -3.24
N ALA A 56 -61.89 2.36 -2.84
CA ALA A 56 -60.51 2.73 -2.56
C ALA A 56 -59.81 3.28 -3.81
N TYR A 57 -60.04 2.66 -4.97
CA TYR A 57 -59.50 3.13 -6.25
C TYR A 57 -59.99 4.54 -6.62
N SER A 58 -61.29 4.84 -6.45
CA SER A 58 -61.80 6.19 -6.75
C SER A 58 -61.22 7.25 -5.81
N LEU A 59 -61.04 6.93 -4.52
CA LEU A 59 -60.38 7.82 -3.57
C LEU A 59 -58.91 8.06 -3.93
N LEU A 60 -58.18 7.00 -4.29
CA LEU A 60 -56.79 7.13 -4.75
C LEU A 60 -56.70 8.00 -6.01
N LYS A 61 -57.67 7.89 -6.93
CA LYS A 61 -57.71 8.72 -8.14
C LYS A 61 -57.94 10.20 -7.82
N VAL A 62 -58.77 10.51 -6.82
CA VAL A 62 -58.95 11.89 -6.34
C VAL A 62 -57.65 12.44 -5.76
N ILE A 63 -56.97 11.67 -4.91
CA ILE A 63 -55.67 12.06 -4.32
C ILE A 63 -54.62 12.30 -5.42
N GLU A 64 -54.56 11.43 -6.44
CA GLU A 64 -53.67 11.60 -7.59
C GLU A 64 -53.92 12.93 -8.32
N LEU A 65 -55.19 13.28 -8.55
CA LEU A 65 -55.55 14.54 -9.21
C LEU A 65 -55.22 15.76 -8.34
N GLU A 66 -55.44 15.70 -7.03
CA GLU A 66 -55.06 16.78 -6.11
C GLU A 66 -53.55 16.97 -6.07
N LEU A 67 -52.77 15.89 -5.96
CA LEU A 67 -51.30 15.95 -6.01
C LEU A 67 -50.81 16.56 -7.32
N GLN A 68 -51.39 16.17 -8.46
CA GLN A 68 -51.05 16.76 -9.75
C GLN A 68 -51.37 18.26 -9.81
N ALA A 69 -52.50 18.69 -9.21
CA ALA A 69 -52.84 20.09 -9.09
C ALA A 69 -51.85 20.85 -8.18
N TYR A 70 -51.44 20.27 -7.06
CA TYR A 70 -50.43 20.85 -6.18
C TYR A 70 -49.06 20.99 -6.86
N VAL A 71 -48.63 19.98 -7.62
CA VAL A 71 -47.37 20.00 -8.37
C VAL A 71 -47.43 21.13 -9.41
N SER A 72 -48.47 21.18 -10.25
CA SER A 72 -48.59 22.23 -11.27
C SER A 72 -48.69 23.65 -10.67
N ALA A 73 -49.38 23.81 -9.54
CA ALA A 73 -49.40 25.08 -8.81
C ALA A 73 -48.00 25.46 -8.28
N THR A 74 -47.24 24.49 -7.81
CA THR A 74 -45.87 24.69 -7.28
C THR A 74 -44.90 25.00 -8.40
N GLU A 75 -44.95 24.28 -9.52
CA GLU A 75 -44.19 24.59 -10.73
C GLU A 75 -44.48 26.02 -11.20
N GLY A 76 -45.76 26.43 -11.24
CA GLY A 76 -46.13 27.81 -11.55
C GLY A 76 -45.54 28.84 -10.58
N ARG A 77 -45.45 28.53 -9.28
CA ARG A 77 -44.78 29.40 -8.29
C ARG A 77 -43.28 29.45 -8.51
N VAL A 78 -42.63 28.31 -8.77
CA VAL A 78 -41.19 28.22 -9.04
C VAL A 78 -40.84 28.99 -10.31
N CYS A 79 -41.61 28.84 -11.39
CA CYS A 79 -41.44 29.62 -12.62
C CYS A 79 -41.54 31.13 -12.37
N ARG A 80 -42.49 31.58 -11.53
CA ARG A 80 -42.58 32.99 -11.13
C ARG A 80 -41.38 33.44 -10.30
N CYS A 81 -40.89 32.61 -9.36
CA CYS A 81 -39.68 32.93 -8.60
C CYS A 81 -38.44 33.01 -9.50
N LEU A 82 -38.29 32.10 -10.47
CA LEU A 82 -37.21 32.15 -11.45
C LEU A 82 -37.31 33.39 -12.34
N ALA A 83 -38.51 33.76 -12.78
CA ALA A 83 -38.73 35.00 -13.51
C ALA A 83 -38.41 36.24 -12.66
N LEU A 84 -38.72 36.23 -11.35
CA LEU A 84 -38.32 37.30 -10.43
C LEU A 84 -36.80 37.36 -10.23
N ILE A 85 -36.12 36.21 -10.13
CA ILE A 85 -34.65 36.16 -10.03
C ILE A 85 -34.02 36.70 -11.32
N GLN A 86 -34.54 36.30 -12.50
CA GLN A 86 -34.06 36.81 -13.78
C GLN A 86 -34.32 38.32 -13.94
N ALA A 87 -35.51 38.79 -13.55
CA ALA A 87 -35.82 40.22 -13.54
C ALA A 87 -34.95 40.99 -12.52
N ALA A 88 -34.64 40.39 -11.36
CA ALA A 88 -33.74 40.96 -10.37
C ALA A 88 -32.27 40.95 -10.82
N SER A 89 -31.85 39.99 -11.66
CA SER A 89 -30.51 40.01 -12.26
C SER A 89 -30.37 41.05 -13.36
N ASP A 90 -31.47 41.39 -14.06
CA ASP A 90 -31.50 42.46 -15.05
C ASP A 90 -31.50 43.86 -14.37
N VAL A 91 -31.90 43.94 -13.09
CA VAL A 91 -31.72 45.12 -12.24
C VAL A 91 -30.29 45.12 -11.69
N GLN A 92 -29.41 45.82 -12.39
CA GLN A 92 -28.04 46.08 -12.01
C GLN A 92 -27.92 46.60 -10.56
N GLU A 93 -27.12 45.89 -9.75
CA GLU A 93 -26.53 46.30 -8.46
C GLU A 93 -27.35 47.22 -7.55
N GLN A 94 -28.43 46.72 -6.93
CA GLN A 94 -28.96 47.33 -5.71
C GLN A 94 -29.11 46.29 -4.61
N GLY A 95 -28.15 46.28 -3.69
CA GLY A 95 -28.23 45.48 -2.48
C GLY A 95 -26.93 45.38 -1.72
N GLY A 96 -26.51 46.50 -1.11
CA GLY A 96 -25.72 46.38 0.11
C GLY A 96 -26.56 45.62 1.14
N VAL A 97 -25.95 44.67 1.85
CA VAL A 97 -26.54 44.03 3.02
C VAL A 97 -26.99 45.14 3.95
N HIS A 98 -28.29 45.18 4.26
CA HIS A 98 -28.84 46.17 5.18
C HIS A 98 -28.16 46.02 6.55
N ASP A 99 -27.84 47.14 7.20
CA ASP A 99 -27.16 47.15 8.51
C ASP A 99 -27.91 46.38 9.62
N SER A 100 -29.21 46.08 9.42
CA SER A 100 -30.02 45.27 10.32
C SER A 100 -29.82 43.75 10.16
N ASP A 101 -29.17 43.30 9.09
CA ASP A 101 -28.98 41.88 8.79
C ASP A 101 -27.73 41.34 9.50
N ASN A 102 -27.91 41.06 10.79
CA ASN A 102 -26.87 40.47 11.64
C ASN A 102 -26.35 39.13 11.11
N PHE A 103 -27.15 38.39 10.34
CA PHE A 103 -26.79 37.06 9.84
C PHE A 103 -25.79 37.15 8.68
N LEU A 104 -26.06 37.99 7.68
CA LEU A 104 -25.13 38.20 6.57
C LEU A 104 -23.84 38.90 7.04
N HIS A 105 -23.92 39.77 8.04
CA HIS A 105 -22.74 40.33 8.69
C HIS A 105 -21.91 39.26 9.43
N ALA A 106 -22.54 38.33 10.15
CA ALA A 106 -21.84 37.23 10.80
C ALA A 106 -21.15 36.29 9.78
N ILE A 107 -21.81 35.98 8.67
CA ILE A 107 -21.21 35.19 7.58
C ILE A 107 -20.00 35.91 6.99
N ARG A 108 -20.12 37.21 6.71
CA ARG A 108 -18.99 38.02 6.25
C ARG A 108 -17.83 37.95 7.23
N ASP A 109 -18.09 38.11 8.53
CA ASP A 109 -17.03 38.13 9.53
C ASP A 109 -16.31 36.78 9.61
N LEU A 110 -17.05 35.67 9.47
CA LEU A 110 -16.46 34.33 9.35
C LEU A 110 -15.60 34.18 8.08
N LEU A 111 -16.07 34.68 6.93
CA LEU A 111 -15.31 34.65 5.67
C LEU A 111 -14.06 35.54 5.74
N LYS A 112 -14.11 36.69 6.41
CA LYS A 112 -12.96 37.57 6.63
C LYS A 112 -11.86 36.90 7.46
N VAL A 113 -12.24 36.14 8.49
CA VAL A 113 -11.28 35.36 9.29
C VAL A 113 -10.51 34.36 8.43
N TYR A 114 -11.16 33.79 7.40
CA TYR A 114 -10.51 32.87 6.48
C TYR A 114 -9.61 33.59 5.45
N SER A 115 -10.08 34.70 4.87
CA SER A 115 -9.34 35.41 3.81
C SER A 115 -8.14 36.22 4.30
N ASN A 116 -7.86 36.27 5.62
CA ASN A 116 -6.71 36.96 6.24
C ASN A 116 -6.49 38.41 5.77
N THR A 117 -7.51 39.04 5.20
CA THR A 117 -7.46 40.41 4.70
C THR A 117 -7.79 41.34 5.86
N GLN A 118 -6.77 41.67 6.62
CA GLN A 118 -6.78 42.77 7.57
C GLN A 118 -6.80 44.11 6.81
N ALA A 119 -7.84 44.34 6.02
CA ALA A 119 -8.00 45.53 5.20
C ALA A 119 -9.39 46.09 5.42
N ALA A 120 -9.42 47.18 6.20
CA ALA A 120 -10.47 48.17 6.39
C ALA A 120 -11.92 47.65 6.57
N LEU A 121 -12.59 48.18 7.58
CA LEU A 121 -14.03 48.06 7.79
C LEU A 121 -14.80 48.69 6.61
N SER A 122 -14.84 48.02 5.46
CA SER A 122 -15.88 48.29 4.46
C SER A 122 -17.18 47.80 5.09
N THR A 123 -17.95 48.75 5.62
CA THR A 123 -19.32 48.56 6.11
C THR A 123 -20.23 48.06 4.98
N TYR A 124 -19.88 48.38 3.72
CA TYR A 124 -20.59 47.90 2.56
C TYR A 124 -20.21 46.46 2.22
N VAL A 125 -21.22 45.60 2.16
CA VAL A 125 -21.13 44.18 1.84
C VAL A 125 -22.20 43.92 0.80
N SER A 126 -21.84 43.47 -0.39
CA SER A 126 -22.84 43.07 -1.38
C SER A 126 -23.19 41.60 -1.16
N ALA A 127 -24.49 41.27 -1.17
CA ALA A 127 -24.93 39.88 -1.06
C ALA A 127 -24.33 38.98 -2.18
N PRO A 128 -24.19 39.44 -3.44
CA PRO A 128 -23.46 38.71 -4.47
C PRO A 128 -21.98 38.47 -4.14
N GLY A 129 -21.33 39.43 -3.47
CA GLY A 129 -19.94 39.32 -3.06
C GLY A 129 -19.73 38.22 -2.00
N ILE A 130 -20.64 38.09 -1.05
CA ILE A 130 -20.63 36.98 -0.07
C ILE A 130 -20.80 35.64 -0.80
N VAL A 131 -21.77 35.53 -1.71
CA VAL A 131 -22.02 34.29 -2.47
C VAL A 131 -20.81 33.91 -3.31
N GLN A 132 -20.17 34.89 -3.95
CA GLN A 132 -18.95 34.67 -4.72
C GLN A 132 -17.80 34.16 -3.82
N GLN A 133 -17.60 34.77 -2.65
CA GLN A 133 -16.58 34.32 -1.68
C GLN A 133 -16.85 32.90 -1.18
N ILE A 134 -18.10 32.56 -0.87
CA ILE A 134 -18.48 31.20 -0.48
C ILE A 134 -18.23 30.21 -1.62
N SER A 135 -18.57 30.59 -2.86
CA SER A 135 -18.35 29.73 -4.02
C SER A 135 -16.86 29.49 -4.31
N ALA A 136 -16.02 30.52 -4.12
CA ALA A 136 -14.58 30.42 -4.24
C ALA A 136 -14.00 29.49 -3.15
N LEU A 137 -14.39 29.68 -1.89
CA LEU A 137 -14.01 28.81 -0.78
C LEU A 137 -14.40 27.35 -1.02
N ASN A 138 -15.61 27.12 -1.52
CA ASN A 138 -16.09 25.78 -1.85
C ASN A 138 -15.25 25.14 -2.96
N SER A 139 -14.86 25.92 -3.99
CA SER A 139 -13.95 25.42 -5.03
C SER A 139 -12.56 25.08 -4.48
N GLU A 140 -12.01 25.90 -3.57
CA GLU A 140 -10.72 25.66 -2.91
C GLU A 140 -10.76 24.40 -2.02
N LEU A 141 -11.85 24.20 -1.28
CA LEU A 141 -12.05 22.99 -0.47
C LEU A 141 -12.13 21.74 -1.35
N MET A 142 -12.82 21.81 -2.49
CA MET A 142 -12.88 20.69 -3.42
C MET A 142 -11.50 20.38 -4.03
N THR A 143 -10.70 21.39 -4.37
CA THR A 143 -9.32 21.16 -4.84
C THR A 143 -8.46 20.53 -3.75
N LEU A 144 -8.53 21.04 -2.52
CA LEU A 144 -7.74 20.50 -1.40
C LEU A 144 -8.15 19.07 -1.04
N GLN A 145 -9.45 18.76 -1.11
CA GLN A 145 -9.94 17.40 -0.90
C GLN A 145 -9.42 16.46 -1.98
N SER A 146 -9.47 16.88 -3.24
CA SER A 146 -8.90 16.12 -4.37
C SER A 146 -7.40 15.88 -4.21
N ASP A 147 -6.65 16.89 -3.78
CA ASP A 147 -5.21 16.75 -3.52
C ASP A 147 -4.95 15.77 -2.36
N LEU A 148 -5.70 15.87 -1.27
CA LEU A 148 -5.55 14.95 -0.15
C LEU A 148 -5.87 13.49 -0.52
N GLU A 149 -6.90 13.27 -1.32
CA GLU A 149 -7.34 11.94 -1.76
C GLU A 149 -6.41 11.33 -2.82
N ASN A 150 -5.86 12.14 -3.72
CA ASN A 150 -5.14 11.64 -4.89
C ASN A 150 -3.63 11.94 -4.86
N SER A 151 -3.22 13.20 -4.66
CA SER A 151 -1.82 13.60 -4.81
C SER A 151 -0.95 13.12 -3.64
N LEU A 152 -1.45 13.24 -2.40
CA LEU A 152 -0.71 12.82 -1.21
C LEU A 152 -0.36 11.32 -1.18
N PRO A 153 -1.31 10.38 -1.41
CA PRO A 153 -0.97 8.95 -1.46
C PRO A 153 -0.08 8.61 -2.66
N GLU A 154 -0.25 9.26 -3.81
CA GLU A 154 0.63 9.07 -4.97
C GLU A 154 2.06 9.49 -4.69
N ASP A 155 2.27 10.67 -4.10
CA ASP A 155 3.60 11.17 -3.75
C ASP A 155 4.26 10.32 -2.66
N ARG A 156 3.49 9.88 -1.65
CA ARG A 156 3.99 8.95 -0.65
C ARG A 156 4.42 7.63 -1.28
N ASN A 157 3.61 7.07 -2.17
CA ASN A 157 3.93 5.82 -2.86
C ASN A 157 5.16 5.98 -3.76
N ARG A 158 5.30 7.13 -4.45
CA ARG A 158 6.49 7.47 -5.24
C ARG A 158 7.74 7.51 -4.37
N CYS A 159 7.70 8.23 -3.25
CA CYS A 159 8.83 8.33 -2.31
C CYS A 159 9.21 6.95 -1.74
N ILE A 160 8.22 6.13 -1.36
CA ILE A 160 8.46 4.76 -0.89
C ILE A 160 9.14 3.92 -1.98
N ASN A 161 8.68 4.03 -3.23
CA ASN A 161 9.28 3.30 -4.35
C ASN A 161 10.72 3.74 -4.62
N GLU A 162 11.00 5.04 -4.58
CA GLU A 162 12.37 5.58 -4.68
C GLU A 162 13.26 5.02 -3.59
N LEU A 163 12.81 5.03 -2.32
CA LEU A 163 13.54 4.43 -1.20
C LEU A 163 13.78 2.93 -1.40
N CYS A 164 12.78 2.19 -1.85
CA CYS A 164 12.92 0.76 -2.17
C CYS A 164 13.97 0.53 -3.27
N THR A 165 13.98 1.34 -4.33
CA THR A 165 14.97 1.23 -5.42
C THR A 165 16.39 1.55 -4.95
N LEU A 166 16.54 2.57 -4.09
CA LEU A 166 17.81 2.92 -3.44
C LEU A 166 18.31 1.77 -2.59
N ILE A 167 17.45 1.18 -1.75
CA ILE A 167 17.81 0.02 -0.92
C ILE A 167 18.22 -1.17 -1.80
N GLN A 168 17.48 -1.47 -2.87
CA GLN A 168 17.84 -2.53 -3.80
C GLN A 168 19.19 -2.28 -4.46
N SER A 169 19.48 -1.04 -4.88
CA SER A 169 20.77 -0.68 -5.46
C SER A 169 21.93 -0.86 -4.46
N LEU A 170 21.73 -0.45 -3.21
CA LEU A 170 22.66 -0.63 -2.11
C LEU A 170 22.88 -2.12 -1.81
N GLN A 171 21.82 -2.91 -1.82
CA GLN A 171 21.90 -4.36 -1.65
C GLN A 171 22.72 -5.00 -2.79
N GLN A 172 22.52 -4.61 -4.05
CA GLN A 172 23.31 -5.13 -5.17
C GLN A 172 24.78 -4.74 -5.09
N LEU A 173 25.08 -3.53 -4.60
CA LEU A 173 26.46 -3.05 -4.38
C LEU A 173 27.16 -3.81 -3.25
N LEU A 174 26.48 -3.99 -2.11
CA LEU A 174 27.05 -4.63 -0.92
C LEU A 174 27.08 -6.16 -1.02
N PHE A 175 26.07 -6.73 -1.65
CA PHE A 175 25.84 -8.17 -1.76
C PHE A 175 25.64 -8.51 -3.22
N ALA A 176 26.73 -8.86 -3.89
CA ALA A 176 26.75 -9.04 -5.34
C ALA A 176 26.03 -10.30 -5.86
N SER A 177 24.93 -10.73 -5.21
CA SER A 177 23.80 -11.56 -5.68
C SER A 177 23.05 -12.27 -4.53
N SER A 178 23.49 -12.17 -3.26
CA SER A 178 22.81 -12.83 -2.12
C SER A 178 23.03 -12.10 -0.80
N THR A 179 21.94 -11.75 -0.10
CA THR A 179 21.93 -11.11 1.23
C THR A 179 22.46 -12.00 2.36
N THR A 180 22.78 -13.27 2.07
CA THR A 180 23.39 -14.22 3.01
C THR A 180 24.93 -14.25 2.94
N ALA A 181 25.54 -13.56 1.98
CA ALA A 181 26.99 -13.44 1.88
C ALA A 181 27.53 -12.32 2.79
N GLN A 182 28.81 -12.37 3.16
CA GLN A 182 29.45 -11.26 3.85
C GLN A 182 29.46 -10.00 2.98
N PRO A 183 29.17 -8.81 3.55
CA PRO A 183 29.12 -7.57 2.79
C PRO A 183 30.50 -7.22 2.23
N ILE A 184 30.53 -6.89 0.93
CA ILE A 184 31.75 -6.43 0.26
C ILE A 184 31.92 -4.95 0.58
N LEU A 185 32.74 -4.63 1.58
CA LEU A 185 33.02 -3.25 2.01
C LEU A 185 34.08 -2.54 1.13
N THR A 186 34.84 -3.31 0.35
CA THR A 186 35.88 -2.80 -0.53
C THR A 186 35.39 -2.81 -1.98
N PRO A 187 35.35 -1.67 -2.69
CA PRO A 187 34.98 -1.64 -4.10
C PRO A 187 35.83 -2.63 -4.91
N ARG A 188 35.18 -3.45 -5.75
CA ARG A 188 35.86 -4.49 -6.55
C ARG A 188 37.11 -4.01 -7.32
N PRO A 189 37.13 -2.80 -7.94
CA PRO A 189 38.33 -2.30 -8.59
C PRO A 189 39.50 -2.14 -7.62
N LEU A 190 39.25 -1.56 -6.43
CA LEU A 190 40.25 -1.42 -5.38
C LEU A 190 40.75 -2.75 -4.85
N MET A 191 39.86 -3.74 -4.71
CA MET A 191 40.25 -5.08 -4.27
C MET A 191 41.23 -5.73 -5.26
N LYS A 192 41.02 -5.55 -6.57
CA LYS A 192 41.94 -6.03 -7.60
C LYS A 192 43.29 -5.31 -7.56
N GLU A 193 43.30 -3.99 -7.42
CA GLU A 193 44.54 -3.20 -7.32
C GLU A 193 45.33 -3.56 -6.05
N LEU A 194 44.64 -3.82 -4.93
CA LEU A 194 45.27 -4.26 -3.68
C LEU A 194 45.90 -5.65 -3.81
N ASP A 195 45.23 -6.61 -4.46
CA ASP A 195 45.79 -7.94 -4.75
C ASP A 195 47.02 -7.84 -5.67
N GLU A 196 46.99 -6.98 -6.67
CA GLU A 196 48.14 -6.75 -7.56
C GLU A 196 49.30 -6.09 -6.80
N MET A 197 49.02 -5.12 -5.93
CA MET A 197 50.01 -4.50 -5.06
C MET A 197 50.62 -5.51 -4.08
N GLU A 198 49.83 -6.41 -3.48
CA GLU A 198 50.33 -7.45 -2.57
C GLU A 198 51.26 -8.42 -3.30
N LYS A 199 50.91 -8.83 -4.53
CA LYS A 199 51.80 -9.64 -5.38
C LYS A 199 53.11 -8.92 -5.70
N MET A 200 53.04 -7.63 -6.02
CA MET A 200 54.23 -6.82 -6.27
C MET A 200 55.09 -6.67 -5.02
N ASN A 201 54.47 -6.48 -3.85
CA ASN A 201 55.16 -6.41 -2.57
C ASN A 201 55.87 -7.72 -2.23
N GLY A 202 55.23 -8.88 -2.48
CA GLY A 202 55.86 -10.19 -2.33
C GLY A 202 57.08 -10.38 -3.23
N LYS A 203 56.99 -9.96 -4.50
CA LYS A 203 58.14 -10.00 -5.43
C LYS A 203 59.28 -9.08 -4.98
N LEU A 204 58.94 -7.87 -4.53
CA LEU A 204 59.92 -6.91 -4.03
C LEU A 204 60.63 -7.45 -2.78
N SER A 205 59.87 -8.04 -1.84
CA SER A 205 60.44 -8.64 -0.63
C SER A 205 61.43 -9.75 -0.95
N ALA A 206 61.08 -10.64 -1.88
CA ALA A 206 61.98 -11.71 -2.33
C ALA A 206 63.26 -11.17 -3.00
N ALA A 207 63.13 -10.15 -3.86
CA ALA A 207 64.28 -9.52 -4.51
C ALA A 207 65.20 -8.81 -3.50
N VAL A 208 64.62 -8.16 -2.48
CA VAL A 208 65.40 -7.54 -1.39
C VAL A 208 66.16 -8.60 -0.60
N GLU A 209 65.51 -9.73 -0.24
CA GLU A 209 66.19 -10.84 0.44
C GLU A 209 67.36 -11.38 -0.38
N GLU A 210 67.18 -11.60 -1.68
CA GLU A 210 68.25 -12.05 -2.58
C GLU A 210 69.43 -11.05 -2.62
N VAL A 211 69.15 -9.76 -2.79
CA VAL A 211 70.19 -8.72 -2.81
C VAL A 211 70.93 -8.64 -1.47
N THR A 212 70.22 -8.76 -0.35
CA THR A 212 70.86 -8.76 0.97
C THR A 212 71.77 -9.99 1.16
N LEU A 213 71.35 -11.16 0.69
CA LEU A 213 72.15 -12.38 0.73
C LEU A 213 73.43 -12.24 -0.10
N GLU A 214 73.31 -11.75 -1.34
CA GLU A 214 74.46 -11.52 -2.21
C GLU A 214 75.40 -10.45 -1.65
N HIS A 215 74.86 -9.41 -1.01
CA HIS A 215 75.67 -8.40 -0.33
C HIS A 215 76.47 -8.98 0.85
N VAL A 216 75.87 -9.85 1.66
CA VAL A 216 76.57 -10.55 2.74
C VAL A 216 77.70 -11.43 2.18
N LYS A 217 77.41 -12.24 1.15
CA LYS A 217 78.44 -13.08 0.48
C LYS A 217 79.59 -12.23 -0.03
N LYS A 218 79.30 -11.11 -0.71
CA LYS A 218 80.32 -10.19 -1.23
C LYS A 218 81.17 -9.59 -0.11
N ASN A 219 80.56 -9.19 1.01
CA ASN A 219 81.29 -8.64 2.14
C ASN A 219 82.27 -9.67 2.73
N GLU A 220 81.90 -10.95 2.82
CA GLU A 220 82.81 -12.02 3.26
C GLU A 220 83.96 -12.23 2.28
N ILE A 221 83.70 -12.22 0.96
CA ILE A 221 84.75 -12.30 -0.06
C ILE A 221 85.73 -11.12 0.06
N VAL A 222 85.23 -9.89 0.25
CA VAL A 222 86.09 -8.70 0.40
C VAL A 222 86.94 -8.79 1.67
N LYS A 223 86.39 -9.27 2.79
CA LYS A 223 87.16 -9.52 4.01
C LYS A 223 88.28 -10.52 3.76
N HIS A 224 87.99 -11.67 3.15
CA HIS A 224 89.01 -12.67 2.81
C HIS A 224 90.08 -12.09 1.87
N HIS A 225 89.69 -11.38 0.81
CA HIS A 225 90.62 -10.77 -0.12
C HIS A 225 91.56 -9.74 0.53
N SER A 226 91.06 -8.96 1.50
CA SER A 226 91.89 -8.02 2.26
C SER A 226 92.94 -8.73 3.11
N GLN A 227 92.59 -9.88 3.71
CA GLN A 227 93.51 -10.72 4.49
C GLN A 227 94.56 -11.36 3.60
N GLU A 228 94.17 -11.90 2.44
CA GLU A 228 95.08 -12.47 1.45
C GLU A 228 96.07 -11.43 0.90
N SER A 229 95.58 -10.23 0.56
CA SER A 229 96.44 -9.13 0.12
C SER A 229 97.46 -8.72 1.19
N GLY A 230 97.06 -8.74 2.48
CA GLY A 230 97.97 -8.51 3.60
C GLY A 230 99.02 -9.61 3.76
N LEU A 231 98.64 -10.88 3.54
CA LEU A 231 99.56 -12.01 3.52
C LEU A 231 100.55 -11.91 2.34
N GLN A 232 100.07 -11.63 1.13
CA GLN A 232 100.91 -11.47 -0.06
C GLN A 232 101.95 -10.36 0.13
N ARG A 233 101.56 -9.19 0.66
CA ARG A 233 102.49 -8.10 0.96
C ARG A 233 103.54 -8.51 1.99
N ARG A 234 103.15 -9.24 3.05
CA ARG A 234 104.11 -9.76 4.05
C ARG A 234 105.09 -10.76 3.44
N VAL A 235 104.59 -11.72 2.67
CA VAL A 235 105.44 -12.71 1.97
C VAL A 235 106.42 -12.01 1.03
N PHE A 236 105.96 -11.01 0.29
CA PHE A 236 106.82 -10.21 -0.59
C PHE A 236 107.93 -9.50 0.20
N VAL A 237 107.59 -8.81 1.29
CA VAL A 237 108.59 -8.13 2.14
C VAL A 237 109.57 -9.13 2.76
N ASP A 238 109.08 -10.25 3.29
CA ASP A 238 109.92 -11.27 3.92
C ASP A 238 110.84 -11.96 2.90
N PHE A 239 110.45 -12.08 1.63
CA PHE A 239 111.30 -12.59 0.56
C PHE A 239 112.53 -11.71 0.31
N PHE A 240 112.37 -10.38 0.30
CA PHE A 240 113.46 -9.44 0.03
C PHE A 240 114.27 -9.05 1.27
N CYS A 241 113.63 -8.94 2.43
CA CYS A 241 114.26 -8.38 3.64
C CYS A 241 114.62 -9.44 4.70
N HIS A 242 113.91 -10.58 4.78
CA HIS A 242 114.05 -11.56 5.86
C HIS A 242 113.86 -13.03 5.40
N PRO A 243 114.73 -13.54 4.50
CA PRO A 243 114.51 -14.82 3.81
C PRO A 243 114.50 -16.04 4.73
N GLU A 244 115.23 -16.02 5.84
CA GLU A 244 115.25 -17.14 6.81
C GLU A 244 113.92 -17.27 7.57
N ARG A 245 113.21 -16.16 7.83
CA ARG A 245 111.88 -16.16 8.45
C ARG A 245 110.82 -16.73 7.51
N LEU A 246 110.93 -16.43 6.22
CA LEU A 246 110.05 -17.00 5.21
C LEU A 246 110.27 -18.52 5.08
N LYS A 247 111.54 -18.98 5.08
CA LYS A 247 111.86 -20.42 5.05
C LYS A 247 111.31 -21.17 6.27
N SER A 248 111.36 -20.59 7.47
CA SER A 248 110.79 -21.21 8.66
C SER A 248 109.26 -21.30 8.58
N GLN A 249 108.60 -20.23 8.14
CA GLN A 249 107.14 -20.20 7.94
C GLN A 249 106.68 -21.21 6.87
N VAL A 250 107.40 -21.32 5.75
CA VAL A 250 107.09 -22.31 4.70
C VAL A 250 107.31 -23.74 5.19
N ARG A 251 108.32 -23.98 6.04
CA ARG A 251 108.57 -25.30 6.65
C ARG A 251 107.47 -25.68 7.63
N GLU A 252 107.03 -24.74 8.46
CA GLU A 252 105.91 -24.90 9.40
C GLU A 252 104.59 -25.13 8.66
N LEU A 253 104.32 -24.35 7.61
CA LEU A 253 103.14 -24.51 6.77
C LEU A 253 103.13 -25.89 6.09
N ASN A 254 104.26 -26.33 5.54
CA ASN A 254 104.39 -27.68 4.97
C ASN A 254 104.17 -28.78 6.02
N ALA A 255 104.59 -28.58 7.27
CA ALA A 255 104.32 -29.53 8.34
C ALA A 255 102.82 -29.59 8.67
N THR A 256 102.13 -28.44 8.72
CA THR A 256 100.67 -28.39 8.95
C THR A 256 99.85 -28.96 7.79
N ILE A 257 100.25 -28.74 6.53
CA ILE A 257 99.59 -29.32 5.36
C ILE A 257 99.77 -30.85 5.36
N ARG A 258 100.98 -31.35 5.68
CA ARG A 258 101.22 -32.79 5.83
C ARG A 258 100.41 -33.39 6.98
N ALA A 259 100.23 -32.67 8.08
CA ALA A 259 99.38 -33.11 9.19
C ALA A 259 97.90 -33.20 8.77
N LEU A 260 97.40 -32.23 8.01
CA LEU A 260 96.02 -32.22 7.49
C LEU A 260 95.78 -33.31 6.43
N GLN A 261 96.78 -33.69 5.64
CA GLN A 261 96.69 -34.77 4.64
C GLN A 261 96.69 -36.19 5.21
N ILE A 262 96.98 -36.36 6.51
CA ILE A 262 96.98 -37.65 7.22
C ILE A 262 95.65 -37.87 7.99
N THR A 263 94.70 -36.94 7.87
CA THR A 263 93.32 -37.01 8.41
C THR A 263 92.31 -37.08 7.28
#